data_AF-A0A945JJF7-F1
#
_entry.id   AF-A0A945JJF7-F1
#
_cell.length_a   1.000
_cell.length_b   1.000
_cell.length_c   1.000
_cell.angle_alpha   90.00
_cell.angle_beta   90.00
_cell.angle_gamma   90.00
#
_symmetry.space_group_name_H-M   'P 1'
#
loop_
_entity.id
_entity.type
_entity.pdbx_description
1 polymer ?
#
loop_
_entity_poly.entity_id
_entity_poly.type
_entity_poly.pdbx_seq_one_letter_code
_entity_poly.pdbx_strand_id
1 'polypeptide(L)'
;MAPLKFRQFGPVVGAFLAAFTSLFPAGSTPAQAANPPAGMAKESAPPRAILDRALAGKRGMPAIDHYLRGDGAGPEIVVRRATALIRALGRNRRTMRPLDLLAAVDTVTHVAARSLSYATVMHLAIEQGYRPDKAVLAWDFGPVEGNAMPGFRRIAPDDHRLSGTGIAALRRSDENALLTDGIAGLRKINLDLPDGEYRIILMTQNFGVPSLVRNPFGREIRINGIPLIVMRHGPSTWLSHALLARDNVRSARGGVSNVRGYPVGDVRAEVAALLPAQQGGAIVVEGTSIGGKISIELAGFNKTQSYLTGLIVERLKEPSDLVLSDSARSLIIPLELRLALETEILLVAAEIVQGIAPAAGLAIPGDDVVTPN
;
A
#
# COMPACT_ATOMS: atom_id res chain seq x y z
N MET A 1 -14.65 -41.49 0.28
CA MET A 1 -15.19 -40.40 -0.54
C MET A 1 -15.07 -39.10 0.23
N ALA A 2 -14.11 -38.25 -0.16
CA ALA A 2 -13.95 -36.89 0.33
C ALA A 2 -13.48 -36.05 -0.87
N PRO A 3 -14.11 -34.92 -1.21
CA PRO A 3 -13.70 -34.14 -2.36
C PRO A 3 -12.47 -33.27 -2.00
N LEU A 4 -11.43 -33.37 -2.83
CA LEU A 4 -10.28 -32.46 -2.81
C LEU A 4 -10.74 -31.04 -3.18
N LYS A 5 -10.36 -30.06 -2.36
CA LYS A 5 -10.52 -28.63 -2.68
C LYS A 5 -9.41 -28.19 -3.64
N PHE A 6 -9.79 -27.87 -4.87
CA PHE A 6 -8.92 -27.21 -5.85
C PHE A 6 -8.73 -25.73 -5.48
N ARG A 7 -7.47 -25.31 -5.34
CA ARG A 7 -7.05 -23.91 -5.36
C ARG A 7 -6.83 -23.52 -6.83
N GLN A 8 -7.76 -22.78 -7.43
CA GLN A 8 -7.57 -22.18 -8.75
C GLN A 8 -6.77 -20.88 -8.63
N PHE A 9 -5.62 -20.81 -9.29
CA PHE A 9 -4.94 -19.57 -9.64
C PHE A 9 -4.73 -19.54 -11.16
N GLY A 10 -5.38 -18.59 -11.84
CA GLY A 10 -5.25 -18.26 -13.28
C GLY A 10 -6.60 -18.25 -14.02
N PRO A 11 -6.85 -17.42 -15.07
CA PRO A 11 -6.17 -16.22 -15.57
C PRO A 11 -6.96 -14.94 -15.21
N VAL A 12 -6.28 -13.95 -14.60
CA VAL A 12 -6.95 -12.77 -14.00
C VAL A 12 -7.50 -11.78 -15.05
N VAL A 13 -6.91 -11.71 -16.24
CA VAL A 13 -7.31 -10.74 -17.28
C VAL A 13 -8.68 -11.07 -17.91
N GLY A 14 -9.00 -12.35 -18.10
CA GLY A 14 -10.27 -12.77 -18.72
C GLY A 14 -11.46 -12.75 -17.76
N ALA A 15 -11.24 -13.11 -16.49
CA ALA A 15 -12.31 -13.17 -15.49
C ALA A 15 -12.73 -11.78 -14.97
N PHE A 16 -11.81 -10.81 -14.93
CA PHE A 16 -12.14 -9.44 -14.51
C PHE A 16 -13.05 -8.70 -15.49
N LEU A 17 -12.94 -8.98 -16.80
CA LEU A 17 -13.79 -8.35 -17.81
C LEU A 17 -15.28 -8.72 -17.67
N ALA A 18 -15.57 -9.95 -17.22
CA ALA A 18 -16.95 -10.43 -17.04
C ALA A 18 -17.62 -9.91 -15.76
N ALA A 19 -16.85 -9.59 -14.73
CA ALA A 19 -17.37 -9.02 -13.47
C ALA A 19 -17.58 -7.49 -13.54
N PHE A 20 -16.97 -6.80 -14.51
CA PHE A 20 -17.01 -5.34 -14.62
C PHE A 20 -18.25 -4.80 -15.36
N THR A 21 -18.89 -5.60 -16.21
CA THR A 21 -20.11 -5.19 -16.95
C THR A 21 -21.35 -5.14 -16.06
N SER A 22 -21.34 -5.77 -14.88
CA SER A 22 -22.49 -5.77 -13.96
C SER A 22 -22.54 -4.60 -12.98
N LEU A 23 -21.53 -3.71 -12.98
CA LEU A 23 -21.42 -2.60 -12.03
C LEU A 23 -21.81 -1.23 -12.59
N PHE A 24 -22.18 -1.14 -13.88
CA PHE A 24 -22.63 0.10 -14.50
C PHE A 24 -24.09 -0.02 -14.96
N PRO A 25 -25.00 0.88 -14.53
CA PRO A 25 -26.34 0.93 -15.10
C PRO A 25 -26.25 1.19 -16.61
N ALA A 26 -27.09 0.48 -17.37
CA ALA A 26 -27.20 0.64 -18.82
C ALA A 26 -27.53 2.10 -19.17
N GLY A 27 -26.53 2.87 -19.62
CA GLY A 27 -26.73 4.27 -20.03
C GLY A 27 -25.49 5.17 -19.96
N SER A 28 -24.43 4.82 -19.25
CA SER A 28 -23.20 5.63 -19.22
C SER A 28 -22.18 5.15 -20.27
N THR A 29 -22.14 5.82 -21.42
CA THR A 29 -21.05 5.67 -22.39
C THR A 29 -19.71 6.10 -21.78
N PRO A 30 -18.60 5.33 -21.91
CA PRO A 30 -17.28 5.70 -21.37
C PRO A 30 -16.58 6.87 -22.09
N ALA A 31 -17.23 7.45 -23.10
CA ALA A 31 -16.55 8.25 -24.12
C ALA A 31 -16.34 9.74 -23.75
N GLN A 32 -16.65 10.19 -22.53
CA GLN A 32 -16.61 11.63 -22.20
C GLN A 32 -15.83 12.00 -20.93
N ALA A 33 -15.00 11.10 -20.39
CA ALA A 33 -14.17 11.35 -19.21
C ALA A 33 -12.65 11.29 -19.44
N ALA A 34 -12.16 11.30 -20.68
CA ALA A 34 -10.73 11.18 -20.96
C ALA A 34 -10.28 12.10 -22.10
N ASN A 35 -10.31 13.42 -21.86
CA ASN A 35 -9.37 14.29 -22.53
C ASN A 35 -8.09 14.34 -21.67
N PRO A 36 -7.00 13.66 -22.07
CA PRO A 36 -5.74 13.77 -21.35
C PRO A 36 -5.24 15.22 -21.43
N PRO A 37 -4.62 15.77 -20.38
CA PRO A 37 -4.08 17.12 -20.42
C PRO A 37 -3.07 17.26 -21.58
N ALA A 38 -3.32 18.26 -22.43
CA ALA A 38 -2.48 18.61 -23.55
C ALA A 38 -1.11 19.11 -23.03
N GLY A 39 -0.03 18.39 -23.33
CA GLY A 39 1.33 18.84 -23.01
C GLY A 39 2.37 17.78 -22.65
N MET A 40 2.09 16.47 -22.72
CA MET A 40 3.12 15.46 -22.45
C MET A 40 3.96 15.18 -23.70
N ALA A 41 5.25 15.49 -23.63
CA ALA A 41 6.25 15.22 -24.68
C ALA A 41 6.15 13.77 -25.18
N LYS A 42 6.33 13.57 -26.50
CA LYS A 42 6.52 12.23 -27.12
C LYS A 42 7.75 11.56 -26.48
N GLU A 43 7.54 10.67 -25.51
CA GLU A 43 8.65 9.99 -24.85
C GLU A 43 9.11 8.74 -25.62
N SER A 44 10.42 8.50 -25.56
CA SER A 44 11.19 7.49 -26.28
C SER A 44 10.64 6.07 -26.08
N ALA A 45 10.71 5.26 -27.14
CA ALA A 45 10.38 3.85 -27.09
C ALA A 45 11.11 3.14 -25.91
N PRO A 46 10.45 2.18 -25.23
CA PRO A 46 11.08 1.42 -24.15
C PRO A 46 12.37 0.74 -24.65
N PRO A 47 13.44 0.68 -23.84
CA PRO A 47 14.68 0.03 -24.24
C PRO A 47 14.44 -1.42 -24.65
N ARG A 48 15.09 -1.89 -25.73
CA ARG A 48 14.94 -3.26 -26.23
C ARG A 48 15.20 -4.31 -25.15
N ALA A 49 16.21 -4.07 -24.32
CA ALA A 49 16.52 -4.95 -23.19
C ALA A 49 15.34 -5.14 -22.22
N ILE A 50 14.48 -4.14 -22.03
CA ILE A 50 13.30 -4.27 -21.15
C ILE A 50 12.17 -5.07 -21.83
N LEU A 51 12.00 -4.96 -23.15
CA LEU A 51 11.08 -5.85 -23.88
C LEU A 51 11.50 -7.31 -23.72
N ASP A 52 12.79 -7.61 -23.88
CA ASP A 52 13.32 -8.97 -23.73
C ASP A 52 13.08 -9.51 -22.31
N ARG A 53 13.14 -8.64 -21.29
CA ARG A 53 12.78 -9.00 -19.91
C ARG A 53 11.29 -9.25 -19.73
N ALA A 54 10.41 -8.48 -20.35
CA ALA A 54 8.98 -8.76 -20.33
C ALA A 54 8.64 -10.14 -20.90
N LEU A 55 9.34 -10.56 -21.95
CA LEU A 55 9.19 -11.90 -22.55
C LEU A 55 9.78 -13.02 -21.69
N ALA A 56 10.74 -12.72 -20.82
CA ALA A 56 11.27 -13.68 -19.85
C ALA A 56 10.30 -13.99 -18.69
N GLY A 57 9.11 -13.38 -18.67
CA GLY A 57 8.07 -13.58 -17.66
C GLY A 57 8.56 -13.26 -16.25
N LYS A 58 8.32 -14.17 -15.30
CA LYS A 58 8.69 -13.99 -13.88
C LYS A 58 10.16 -13.63 -13.66
N ARG A 59 11.08 -14.14 -14.50
CA ARG A 59 12.52 -13.85 -14.39
C ARG A 59 12.87 -12.39 -14.75
N GLY A 60 12.02 -11.73 -15.54
CA GLY A 60 12.20 -10.33 -15.93
C GLY A 60 11.59 -9.32 -14.99
N MET A 61 10.70 -9.74 -14.08
CA MET A 61 9.96 -8.85 -13.18
C MET A 61 10.85 -7.84 -12.44
N PRO A 62 12.01 -8.20 -11.86
CA PRO A 62 12.87 -7.21 -11.17
C PRO A 62 13.39 -6.10 -12.10
N ALA A 63 13.69 -6.42 -13.36
CA ALA A 63 14.18 -5.44 -14.33
C ALA A 63 13.05 -4.54 -14.84
N ILE A 64 11.85 -5.09 -15.04
CA ILE A 64 10.65 -4.32 -15.39
C ILE A 64 10.32 -3.37 -14.26
N ASP A 65 10.30 -3.86 -13.02
CA ASP A 65 10.04 -3.10 -11.81
C ASP A 65 11.04 -1.94 -11.64
N HIS A 66 12.33 -2.20 -11.83
CA HIS A 66 13.37 -1.17 -11.83
C HIS A 66 13.16 -0.12 -12.95
N TYR A 67 12.80 -0.56 -14.16
CA TYR A 67 12.49 0.35 -15.27
C TYR A 67 11.27 1.22 -14.97
N LEU A 68 10.18 0.65 -14.45
CA LEU A 68 8.97 1.39 -14.12
C LEU A 68 9.24 2.43 -13.01
N ARG A 69 9.96 2.03 -11.96
CA ARG A 69 10.19 2.84 -10.74
C ARG A 69 11.50 3.63 -10.70
N GLY A 70 12.33 3.58 -11.75
CA GLY A 70 13.67 4.19 -11.77
C GLY A 70 13.71 5.60 -11.18
N ASP A 71 14.79 5.98 -10.51
CA ASP A 71 15.01 7.25 -9.78
C ASP A 71 13.84 7.78 -8.92
N GLY A 72 12.93 6.91 -8.48
CA GLY A 72 11.77 7.32 -7.68
C GLY A 72 10.66 7.94 -8.52
N ALA A 73 10.48 7.46 -9.74
CA ALA A 73 9.40 7.84 -10.63
C ALA A 73 8.02 7.87 -9.93
N GLY A 74 7.31 8.99 -10.09
CA GLY A 74 5.93 9.14 -9.61
C GLY A 74 4.96 8.19 -10.31
N PRO A 75 3.75 7.99 -9.76
CA PRO A 75 2.81 6.98 -10.25
C PRO A 75 2.36 7.23 -11.70
N GLU A 76 2.26 8.47 -12.15
CA GLU A 76 1.96 8.82 -13.54
C GLU A 76 3.09 8.40 -14.50
N ILE A 77 4.34 8.47 -14.05
CA ILE A 77 5.51 8.00 -14.83
C ILE A 77 5.49 6.47 -14.93
N VAL A 78 5.14 5.78 -13.84
CA VAL A 78 4.97 4.33 -13.82
C VAL A 78 3.92 3.89 -14.85
N VAL A 79 2.74 4.51 -14.85
CA VAL A 79 1.68 4.23 -15.84
C VAL A 79 2.16 4.48 -17.25
N ARG A 80 2.80 5.63 -17.50
CA ARG A 80 3.30 5.99 -18.83
C ARG A 80 4.33 4.98 -19.35
N ARG A 81 5.27 4.55 -18.51
CA ARG A 81 6.28 3.53 -18.85
C ARG A 81 5.65 2.16 -19.08
N ALA A 82 4.69 1.77 -18.24
CA ALA A 82 3.97 0.50 -18.38
C ALA A 82 3.16 0.44 -19.67
N THR A 83 2.37 1.47 -19.97
CA THR A 83 1.57 1.57 -21.20
C THR A 83 2.46 1.62 -22.45
N ALA A 84 3.59 2.33 -22.41
CA ALA A 84 4.58 2.34 -23.49
C ALA A 84 5.17 0.95 -23.74
N LEU A 85 5.49 0.21 -22.68
CA LEU A 85 6.00 -1.17 -22.77
C LEU A 85 4.96 -2.14 -23.33
N ILE A 86 3.72 -2.07 -22.86
CA ILE A 86 2.60 -2.89 -23.36
C ILE A 86 2.36 -2.61 -24.86
N ARG A 87 2.33 -1.34 -25.27
CA ARG A 87 2.20 -0.97 -26.70
C ARG A 87 3.38 -1.46 -27.54
N ALA A 88 4.60 -1.48 -26.99
CA ALA A 88 5.77 -1.99 -27.69
C ALA A 88 5.71 -3.52 -27.87
N LEU A 89 5.19 -4.26 -26.87
CA LEU A 89 4.87 -5.68 -27.00
C LEU A 89 3.80 -5.92 -28.08
N GLY A 90 2.74 -5.11 -28.08
CA GLY A 90 1.66 -5.20 -29.07
C GLY A 90 2.12 -4.97 -30.51
N ARG A 91 3.11 -4.10 -30.73
CA ARG A 91 3.74 -3.92 -32.06
C ARG A 91 4.42 -5.20 -32.58
N ASN A 92 4.85 -6.09 -31.69
CA ASN A 92 5.45 -7.38 -32.05
C ASN A 92 4.42 -8.52 -32.13
N ARG A 93 3.11 -8.23 -32.05
CA ARG A 93 2.04 -9.24 -32.08
C ARG A 93 2.11 -10.18 -33.30
N ARG A 94 2.59 -9.69 -34.45
CA ARG A 94 2.70 -10.50 -35.68
C ARG A 94 3.84 -11.51 -35.65
N THR A 95 4.84 -11.31 -34.81
CA THR A 95 6.06 -12.13 -34.73
C THR A 95 6.14 -12.97 -33.46
N MET A 96 5.19 -12.80 -32.54
CA MET A 96 5.11 -13.53 -31.27
C MET A 96 3.99 -14.57 -31.27
N ARG A 97 4.17 -15.66 -30.53
CA ARG A 97 3.07 -16.58 -30.24
C ARG A 97 2.04 -15.87 -29.36
N PRO A 98 0.72 -16.06 -29.58
CA PRO A 98 -0.30 -15.34 -28.82
C PRO A 98 -0.19 -15.53 -27.30
N LEU A 99 0.18 -16.74 -26.85
CA LEU A 99 0.38 -17.03 -25.42
C LEU A 99 1.58 -16.28 -24.81
N ASP A 100 2.66 -16.11 -25.57
CA ASP A 100 3.84 -15.37 -25.09
C ASP A 100 3.51 -13.87 -24.95
N LEU A 101 2.75 -13.31 -25.89
CA LEU A 101 2.28 -11.93 -25.82
C LEU A 101 1.36 -11.74 -24.60
N LEU A 102 0.40 -12.64 -24.40
CA LEU A 102 -0.49 -12.58 -23.24
C LEU A 102 0.30 -12.64 -21.92
N ALA A 103 1.25 -13.58 -21.79
CA ALA A 103 2.07 -13.71 -20.60
C ALA A 103 2.97 -12.49 -20.34
N ALA A 104 3.52 -11.89 -21.40
CA ALA A 104 4.34 -10.69 -21.28
C ALA A 104 3.52 -9.47 -20.86
N VAL A 105 2.32 -9.27 -21.45
CA VAL A 105 1.40 -8.20 -21.07
C VAL A 105 0.95 -8.39 -19.62
N ASP A 106 0.54 -9.60 -19.23
CA ASP A 106 0.16 -9.92 -17.84
C ASP A 106 1.30 -9.62 -16.86
N THR A 107 2.54 -9.99 -17.20
CA THR A 107 3.72 -9.70 -16.39
C THR A 107 3.92 -8.20 -16.21
N VAL A 108 3.83 -7.40 -17.27
CA VAL A 108 4.01 -5.94 -17.19
C VAL A 108 2.89 -5.30 -16.37
N THR A 109 1.64 -5.68 -16.61
CA THR A 109 0.48 -5.19 -15.85
C THR A 109 0.62 -5.52 -14.37
N HIS A 110 1.00 -6.76 -14.03
CA HIS A 110 1.20 -7.19 -12.66
C HIS A 110 2.29 -6.36 -11.95
N VAL A 111 3.43 -6.16 -12.61
CA VAL A 111 4.54 -5.38 -12.05
C VAL A 111 4.17 -3.91 -11.91
N ALA A 112 3.41 -3.35 -12.86
CA ALA A 112 2.93 -1.97 -12.81
C ALA A 112 1.91 -1.75 -11.69
N ALA A 113 0.89 -2.60 -11.56
CA ALA A 113 -0.08 -2.55 -10.47
C ALA A 113 0.60 -2.64 -9.10
N ARG A 114 1.59 -3.53 -8.96
CA ARG A 114 2.43 -3.63 -7.76
C ARG A 114 3.26 -2.37 -7.51
N SER A 115 3.76 -1.72 -8.56
CA SER A 115 4.53 -0.47 -8.49
C SER A 115 3.69 0.75 -8.11
N LEU A 116 2.38 0.72 -8.39
CA LEU A 116 1.42 1.73 -7.96
C LEU A 116 0.86 1.48 -6.55
N SER A 117 0.96 0.24 -6.08
CA SER A 117 0.44 -0.22 -4.79
C SER A 117 1.54 -0.25 -3.74
N TYR A 118 1.99 0.93 -3.29
CA TYR A 118 2.98 1.01 -2.21
C TYR A 118 2.55 1.94 -1.08
N ALA A 119 3.15 1.73 0.09
CA ALA A 119 3.03 2.60 1.25
C ALA A 119 4.43 2.88 1.80
N THR A 120 4.68 4.10 2.26
CA THR A 120 6.00 4.52 2.74
C THR A 120 5.95 4.79 4.23
N VAL A 121 6.99 4.38 4.96
CA VAL A 121 7.16 4.72 6.37
C VAL A 121 7.76 6.12 6.50
N MET A 122 7.11 6.96 7.31
CA MET A 122 7.49 8.34 7.58
C MET A 122 8.03 8.48 9.00
N HIS A 123 8.91 9.46 9.23
CA HIS A 123 9.24 9.84 10.61
C HIS A 123 8.01 10.46 11.27
N LEU A 124 7.69 9.98 12.46
CA LEU A 124 6.57 10.45 13.25
C LEU A 124 7.07 11.11 14.53
N ALA A 125 6.61 12.33 14.78
CA ALA A 125 6.60 12.93 16.11
C ALA A 125 5.17 13.12 16.61
N ILE A 126 5.04 13.24 17.92
CA ILE A 126 3.77 13.43 18.62
C ILE A 126 3.92 14.66 19.51
N GLU A 127 3.06 15.66 19.29
CA GLU A 127 2.99 16.86 20.10
C GLU A 127 2.69 16.51 21.57
N GLN A 128 3.32 17.25 22.49
CA GLN A 128 3.11 17.03 23.92
C GLN A 128 1.64 17.23 24.29
N GLY A 129 1.06 16.23 24.94
CA GLY A 129 -0.35 16.27 25.33
C GLY A 129 -1.32 16.07 24.16
N TYR A 130 -0.86 15.64 22.98
CA TYR A 130 -1.74 15.21 21.90
C TYR A 130 -2.84 14.27 22.42
N ARG A 131 -4.06 14.46 21.91
CA ARG A 131 -5.20 13.59 22.13
C ARG A 131 -5.95 13.50 20.80
N PRO A 132 -6.31 12.30 20.33
CA PRO A 132 -7.05 12.17 19.09
C PRO A 132 -8.39 12.88 19.19
N ASP A 133 -8.69 13.75 18.23
CA ASP A 133 -9.96 14.48 18.19
C ASP A 133 -10.74 14.23 16.89
N LYS A 134 -10.08 13.84 15.80
CA LYS A 134 -10.70 13.40 14.53
C LYS A 134 -10.79 11.87 14.39
N ALA A 135 -10.22 11.14 15.34
CA ALA A 135 -10.21 9.68 15.29
C ALA A 135 -11.60 9.09 15.62
N VAL A 136 -12.08 8.21 14.74
CA VAL A 136 -13.20 7.30 15.03
C VAL A 136 -12.74 6.17 15.96
N LEU A 137 -11.45 5.82 15.88
CA LEU A 137 -10.84 4.80 16.69
C LEU A 137 -9.36 5.14 16.91
N ALA A 138 -8.91 5.04 18.16
CA ALA A 138 -7.51 5.27 18.53
C ALA A 138 -7.06 4.20 19.54
N TRP A 139 -6.07 3.41 19.17
CA TRP A 139 -5.54 2.29 19.96
C TRP A 139 -4.09 2.52 20.34
N ASP A 140 -3.81 2.22 21.60
CA ASP A 140 -2.48 2.24 22.21
C ASP A 140 -2.09 0.79 22.50
N PHE A 141 -1.12 0.27 21.76
CA PHE A 141 -0.71 -1.14 21.84
C PHE A 141 0.30 -1.31 22.97
N GLY A 142 0.09 -2.26 23.88
CA GLY A 142 1.04 -2.49 24.96
C GLY A 142 0.56 -3.50 25.99
N PRO A 143 1.23 -3.60 27.16
CA PRO A 143 0.86 -4.55 28.19
C PRO A 143 -0.49 -4.19 28.83
N VAL A 144 -1.22 -5.19 29.33
CA VAL A 144 -2.53 -5.04 29.97
C VAL A 144 -2.48 -4.04 31.13
N GLU A 145 -1.41 -4.08 31.92
CA GLU A 145 -1.19 -3.22 33.10
C GLU A 145 -0.69 -1.81 32.75
N GLY A 146 -0.51 -1.49 31.47
CA GLY A 146 -0.03 -0.19 31.01
C GLY A 146 -1.14 0.86 30.95
N ASN A 147 -0.90 2.04 31.51
CA ASN A 147 -1.80 3.18 31.32
C ASN A 147 -1.86 3.55 29.84
N ALA A 148 -3.07 3.61 29.27
CA ALA A 148 -3.25 4.11 27.91
C ALA A 148 -2.86 5.59 27.81
N MET A 149 -2.31 6.00 26.66
CA MET A 149 -2.21 7.41 26.31
C MET A 149 -3.61 8.07 26.38
N PRO A 150 -3.74 9.29 26.93
CA PRO A 150 -5.03 9.99 26.96
C PRO A 150 -5.71 10.07 25.58
N GLY A 151 -6.97 9.66 25.51
CA GLY A 151 -7.76 9.61 24.27
C GLY A 151 -7.58 8.33 23.44
N PHE A 152 -6.67 7.43 23.85
CA PHE A 152 -6.51 6.11 23.25
C PHE A 152 -7.13 5.03 24.13
N ARG A 153 -7.53 3.93 23.48
CA ARG A 153 -7.90 2.68 24.16
C ARG A 153 -6.70 1.75 24.19
N ARG A 154 -6.32 1.26 25.39
CA ARG A 154 -5.30 0.22 25.53
C ARG A 154 -5.75 -1.06 24.83
N ILE A 155 -4.88 -1.63 24.03
CA ILE A 155 -5.05 -2.93 23.39
C ILE A 155 -3.84 -3.80 23.75
N ALA A 156 -4.12 -4.99 24.27
CA ALA A 156 -3.10 -5.94 24.73
C ALA A 156 -3.00 -7.17 23.81
N PRO A 157 -1.90 -7.96 23.92
CA PRO A 157 -1.67 -9.14 23.07
C PRO A 157 -2.79 -10.17 22.98
N ASP A 158 -3.63 -10.26 24.01
CA ASP A 158 -4.73 -11.22 24.16
C ASP A 158 -6.06 -10.73 23.55
N ASP A 159 -6.11 -9.50 23.02
CA ASP A 159 -7.30 -8.98 22.36
C ASP A 159 -7.67 -9.84 21.15
N HIS A 160 -8.90 -10.37 21.15
CA HIS A 160 -9.43 -11.27 20.12
C HIS A 160 -9.39 -10.71 18.69
N ARG A 161 -9.24 -9.40 18.51
CA ARG A 161 -9.10 -8.76 17.20
C ARG A 161 -7.70 -8.86 16.63
N LEU A 162 -6.73 -9.24 17.46
CA LEU A 162 -5.34 -9.39 17.11
C LEU A 162 -5.00 -10.86 16.88
N SER A 163 -4.16 -11.13 15.88
CA SER A 163 -3.56 -12.46 15.71
C SER A 163 -2.19 -12.36 15.05
N GLY A 164 -1.35 -13.38 15.28
CA GLY A 164 0.06 -13.33 14.95
C GLY A 164 0.86 -14.49 15.49
N THR A 165 2.18 -14.38 15.44
CA THR A 165 3.10 -15.43 15.88
C THR A 165 4.05 -14.88 16.92
N GLY A 166 4.01 -15.47 18.13
CA GLY A 166 4.80 -14.98 19.27
C GLY A 166 4.40 -13.55 19.65
N ILE A 167 3.09 -13.27 19.68
CA ILE A 167 2.59 -11.95 20.06
C ILE A 167 3.02 -11.67 21.50
N ALA A 168 3.70 -10.54 21.72
CA ALA A 168 4.16 -10.12 23.02
C ALA A 168 4.11 -8.60 23.15
N ALA A 169 3.72 -8.11 24.32
CA ALA A 169 3.83 -6.68 24.63
C ALA A 169 5.26 -6.36 25.05
N LEU A 170 5.77 -5.22 24.60
CA LEU A 170 7.08 -4.70 24.96
C LEU A 170 6.90 -3.29 25.55
N ARG A 171 7.80 -2.90 26.45
CA ARG A 171 7.78 -1.58 27.10
C ARG A 171 9.20 -1.08 27.32
N ARG A 172 9.39 0.23 27.16
CA ARG A 172 10.59 0.98 27.55
C ARG A 172 10.26 1.96 28.66
N SER A 173 11.28 2.30 29.43
CA SER A 173 11.27 3.44 30.34
C SER A 173 11.52 4.72 29.52
N ASP A 174 10.48 5.28 28.91
CA ASP A 174 10.53 6.56 28.19
C ASP A 174 9.32 7.43 28.60
N GLU A 175 9.31 8.71 28.22
CA GLU A 175 8.30 9.69 28.66
C GLU A 175 7.05 9.79 27.75
N ASN A 176 7.13 9.40 26.46
CA ASN A 176 5.98 9.48 25.56
C ASN A 176 5.20 8.16 25.48
N ALA A 177 4.09 8.08 26.23
CA ALA A 177 3.26 6.89 26.39
C ALA A 177 3.03 6.10 25.08
N LEU A 178 2.61 6.74 23.98
CA LEU A 178 2.23 6.03 22.74
C LEU A 178 3.40 5.46 21.94
N LEU A 179 4.63 5.89 22.23
CA LEU A 179 5.84 5.34 21.64
C LEU A 179 6.68 4.59 22.69
N THR A 180 6.21 4.44 23.92
CA THR A 180 6.95 3.74 24.99
C THR A 180 6.69 2.25 25.03
N ASP A 181 5.51 1.82 24.60
CA ASP A 181 5.12 0.43 24.53
C ASP A 181 4.55 0.07 23.16
N GLY A 182 4.41 -1.23 22.94
CA GLY A 182 3.96 -1.78 21.68
C GLY A 182 3.73 -3.27 21.77
N ILE A 183 3.22 -3.84 20.68
CA ILE A 183 3.05 -5.27 20.51
C ILE A 183 3.92 -5.75 19.34
N ALA A 184 4.77 -6.73 19.63
CA ALA A 184 5.55 -7.45 18.64
C ALA A 184 4.79 -8.67 18.09
N GLY A 185 5.11 -9.10 16.88
CA GLY A 185 4.64 -10.40 16.34
C GLY A 185 3.22 -10.43 15.75
N LEU A 186 2.54 -9.28 15.66
CA LEU A 186 1.25 -9.12 14.97
C LEU A 186 1.33 -9.48 13.48
N ARG A 187 0.28 -10.16 13.00
CA ARG A 187 0.09 -10.49 11.58
C ARG A 187 -1.25 -10.03 11.06
N LYS A 188 -2.26 -9.91 11.91
CA LYS A 188 -3.58 -9.46 11.51
C LYS A 188 -4.25 -8.67 12.62
N ILE A 189 -4.92 -7.60 12.21
CA ILE A 189 -5.72 -6.70 13.03
C ILE A 189 -7.10 -6.61 12.38
N ASN A 190 -8.15 -6.90 13.13
CA ASN A 190 -9.53 -6.71 12.69
C ASN A 190 -10.13 -5.49 13.38
N LEU A 191 -10.71 -4.59 12.61
CA LEU A 191 -11.36 -3.38 13.09
C LEU A 191 -12.85 -3.49 12.84
N ASP A 192 -13.65 -3.26 13.88
CA ASP A 192 -15.10 -3.11 13.75
C ASP A 192 -15.42 -1.61 13.63
N LEU A 193 -15.85 -1.20 12.45
CA LEU A 193 -16.05 0.20 12.07
C LEU A 193 -17.32 0.31 11.24
N PRO A 194 -18.15 1.37 11.38
CA PRO A 194 -19.27 1.61 10.47
C PRO A 194 -18.84 1.56 8.99
N ASP A 195 -19.77 1.24 8.10
CA ASP A 195 -19.48 1.28 6.67
C ASP A 195 -19.03 2.68 6.23
N GLY A 196 -17.99 2.73 5.40
CA GLY A 196 -17.39 4.00 4.97
C GLY A 196 -15.91 3.89 4.61
N GLU A 197 -15.34 5.03 4.23
CA GLU A 197 -13.94 5.17 3.82
C GLU A 197 -13.11 5.79 4.93
N TYR A 198 -11.95 5.19 5.18
CA TYR A 198 -11.11 5.52 6.32
C TYR A 198 -9.65 5.66 5.89
N ARG A 199 -8.95 6.59 6.56
CA ARG A 199 -7.49 6.51 6.66
C ARG A 199 -7.11 5.79 7.94
N ILE A 200 -6.08 4.96 7.83
CA ILE A 200 -5.55 4.14 8.91
C ILE A 200 -4.09 4.51 9.06
N ILE A 201 -3.73 4.99 10.25
CA ILE A 201 -2.37 5.39 10.62
C ILE A 201 -1.84 4.32 11.56
N LEU A 202 -0.90 3.51 11.08
CA LEU A 202 -0.22 2.51 11.91
C LEU A 202 1.11 3.09 12.38
N MET A 203 1.39 2.96 13.67
CA MET A 203 2.54 3.57 14.32
C MET A 203 3.51 2.51 14.83
N THR A 204 4.79 2.85 14.79
CA THR A 204 5.89 2.05 15.32
C THR A 204 6.92 2.96 15.98
N GLN A 205 7.92 2.36 16.60
CA GLN A 205 9.08 3.05 17.19
C GLN A 205 10.36 2.29 16.82
N ASN A 206 11.46 3.03 16.71
CA ASN A 206 12.79 2.45 16.73
C ASN A 206 13.12 1.88 18.13
N PHE A 207 12.73 0.63 18.38
CA PHE A 207 13.00 -0.09 19.63
C PHE A 207 14.48 -0.50 19.80
N GLY A 208 15.37 -0.19 18.84
CA GLY A 208 16.80 -0.55 18.88
C GLY A 208 17.10 -2.05 18.71
N VAL A 209 16.08 -2.91 18.72
CA VAL A 209 16.23 -4.37 18.52
C VAL A 209 16.13 -4.68 17.01
N PRO A 210 17.20 -5.23 16.38
CA PRO A 210 17.24 -5.43 14.93
C PRO A 210 16.08 -6.22 14.32
N SER A 211 15.55 -7.22 15.05
CA SER A 211 14.43 -8.05 14.59
C SER A 211 13.10 -7.31 14.52
N LEU A 212 12.96 -6.20 15.25
CA LEU A 212 11.73 -5.39 15.34
C LEU A 212 11.80 -4.15 14.45
N VAL A 213 12.98 -3.55 14.31
CA VAL A 213 13.13 -2.25 13.63
C VAL A 213 13.44 -2.35 12.15
N ARG A 214 13.96 -3.48 11.66
CA ARG A 214 14.31 -3.63 10.24
C ARG A 214 13.08 -3.57 9.33
N ASN A 215 11.95 -4.08 9.81
CA ASN A 215 10.71 -4.12 9.06
C ASN A 215 9.47 -4.24 9.96
N PRO A 216 9.14 -3.20 10.74
CA PRO A 216 8.11 -3.24 11.78
C PRO A 216 6.70 -3.43 11.21
N PHE A 217 6.47 -3.08 9.95
CA PHE A 217 5.19 -3.25 9.25
C PHE A 217 5.16 -4.45 8.29
N GLY A 218 6.30 -5.12 8.08
CA GLY A 218 6.41 -6.15 7.05
C GLY A 218 6.67 -5.56 5.66
N ARG A 219 6.95 -6.41 4.66
CA ARG A 219 7.19 -5.99 3.28
C ARG A 219 5.91 -5.68 2.51
N GLU A 220 4.78 -6.09 3.08
CA GLU A 220 3.46 -5.97 2.48
C GLU A 220 2.43 -5.81 3.59
N ILE A 221 1.53 -4.85 3.40
CA ILE A 221 0.30 -4.69 4.18
C ILE A 221 -0.86 -5.03 3.26
N ARG A 222 -1.86 -5.76 3.74
CA ARG A 222 -3.12 -5.94 3.01
C ARG A 222 -4.27 -5.31 3.77
N ILE A 223 -5.05 -4.49 3.07
CA ILE A 223 -6.29 -3.92 3.59
C ILE A 223 -7.43 -4.62 2.88
N ASN A 224 -8.23 -5.40 3.62
CA ASN A 224 -9.27 -6.26 3.07
C ASN A 224 -8.77 -7.18 1.92
N GLY A 225 -7.54 -7.69 2.07
CA GLY A 225 -6.88 -8.54 1.07
C GLY A 225 -6.21 -7.78 -0.08
N ILE A 226 -6.41 -6.47 -0.21
CA ILE A 226 -5.78 -5.64 -1.24
C ILE A 226 -4.34 -5.33 -0.81
N PRO A 227 -3.30 -5.78 -1.55
CA PRO A 227 -1.92 -5.62 -1.13
C PRO A 227 -1.38 -4.21 -1.37
N LEU A 228 -0.50 -3.78 -0.47
CA LEU A 228 0.31 -2.57 -0.50
C LEU A 228 1.74 -2.96 -0.14
N ILE A 229 2.69 -2.71 -1.03
CA ILE A 229 4.10 -2.95 -0.80
C ILE A 229 4.64 -1.88 0.13
N VAL A 230 5.14 -2.27 1.28
CA VAL A 230 5.82 -1.33 2.17
C VAL A 230 7.16 -1.01 1.53
N MET A 231 7.45 0.27 1.36
CA MET A 231 8.77 0.75 0.98
C MET A 231 9.48 1.29 2.22
N ARG A 232 10.81 1.22 2.21
CA ARG A 232 11.66 1.89 3.19
C ARG A 232 11.39 1.43 4.62
N HIS A 233 11.65 0.15 4.83
CA HIS A 233 11.23 -0.60 6.01
C HIS A 233 11.89 -0.18 7.32
N GLY A 234 13.08 0.42 7.31
CA GLY A 234 13.87 0.67 8.52
C GLY A 234 14.06 2.15 8.86
N PRO A 235 14.31 2.51 10.13
CA PRO A 235 14.43 3.89 10.61
C PRO A 235 15.37 4.78 9.78
N SER A 236 16.51 4.26 9.34
CA SER A 236 17.48 5.00 8.51
C SER A 236 17.00 5.30 7.09
N THR A 237 15.88 4.71 6.68
CA THR A 237 15.30 4.86 5.34
C THR A 237 13.95 5.55 5.35
N TRP A 238 13.37 5.80 6.53
CA TRP A 238 12.12 6.53 6.66
C TRP A 238 12.28 7.92 6.02
N LEU A 239 11.26 8.33 5.27
CA LEU A 239 11.30 9.60 4.55
C LEU A 239 10.36 10.60 5.17
N SER A 240 10.70 11.87 5.00
CA SER A 240 9.81 12.98 5.30
C SER A 240 9.36 12.99 6.76
N HIS A 241 8.46 13.89 7.11
CA HIS A 241 8.08 14.12 8.50
C HIS A 241 6.56 14.21 8.61
N ALA A 242 6.03 13.57 9.64
CA ALA A 242 4.65 13.64 10.05
C ALA A 242 4.58 13.99 11.53
N LEU A 243 3.56 14.76 11.90
CA LEU A 243 3.32 15.21 13.26
C LEU A 243 1.86 14.96 13.63
N LEU A 244 1.63 14.25 14.73
CA LEU A 244 0.31 14.24 15.38
C LEU A 244 0.21 15.47 16.29
N ALA A 245 -0.74 16.37 15.99
CA ALA A 245 -0.92 17.64 16.69
C ALA A 245 -2.39 17.85 17.08
N ARG A 246 -2.63 18.60 18.17
CA ARG A 246 -3.98 18.85 18.70
C ARG A 246 -4.75 19.89 17.88
N ASP A 247 -4.06 20.92 17.41
CA ASP A 247 -4.63 21.99 16.61
C ASP A 247 -3.88 22.05 15.28
N ASN A 248 -4.49 21.51 14.23
CA ASN A 248 -4.00 21.46 12.83
C ASN A 248 -3.53 22.81 12.27
N VAL A 249 -3.67 23.92 13.02
CA VAL A 249 -3.48 25.32 12.65
C VAL A 249 -2.19 25.93 13.24
N ARG A 250 -1.64 25.39 14.34
CA ARG A 250 -0.49 26.02 15.03
C ARG A 250 0.89 25.50 14.59
N SER A 251 0.96 24.30 14.04
CA SER A 251 2.24 23.59 13.88
C SER A 251 2.86 23.67 12.49
N ALA A 252 2.25 24.41 11.56
CA ALA A 252 2.85 24.74 10.27
C ALA A 252 3.13 26.25 10.20
N ARG A 253 4.40 26.64 10.38
CA ARG A 253 4.82 28.01 10.09
C ARG A 253 4.64 28.26 8.59
N GLY A 254 3.65 29.07 8.21
CA GLY A 254 3.39 29.42 6.81
C GLY A 254 1.94 29.26 6.33
N GLY A 255 1.04 28.81 7.21
CA GLY A 255 -0.37 28.58 6.86
C GLY A 255 -0.61 27.13 6.44
N VAL A 256 -1.77 26.60 6.81
CA VAL A 256 -2.13 25.19 6.61
C VAL A 256 -3.06 25.13 5.42
N SER A 257 -2.62 24.48 4.36
CA SER A 257 -3.52 24.10 3.27
C SER A 257 -4.07 22.71 3.57
N ASN A 258 -5.39 22.56 3.54
CA ASN A 258 -6.02 21.25 3.59
C ASN A 258 -6.04 20.66 2.19
N VAL A 259 -5.21 19.63 1.97
CA VAL A 259 -5.17 18.92 0.69
C VAL A 259 -5.56 17.47 0.95
N ARG A 260 -6.74 17.08 0.45
CA ARG A 260 -7.29 15.71 0.58
C ARG A 260 -7.42 15.26 2.05
N GLY A 261 -7.88 16.18 2.90
CA GLY A 261 -8.10 15.92 4.32
C GLY A 261 -6.86 15.93 5.20
N TYR A 262 -5.65 16.08 4.65
CA TYR A 262 -4.44 16.31 5.47
C TYR A 262 -4.15 17.80 5.62
N PRO A 263 -3.87 18.27 6.85
CA PRO A 263 -3.15 19.50 7.07
C PRO A 263 -1.74 19.38 6.47
N VAL A 264 -1.34 20.33 5.62
CA VAL A 264 -0.01 20.34 5.00
C VAL A 264 0.75 21.58 5.44
N GLY A 265 2.01 21.41 5.82
CA GLY A 265 2.92 22.50 6.12
C GLY A 265 4.35 22.05 6.42
N ASP A 266 5.27 22.99 6.61
CA ASP A 266 6.62 22.67 7.04
C ASP A 266 6.64 22.33 8.53
N VAL A 267 6.56 21.02 8.82
CA VAL A 267 6.67 20.45 10.17
C VAL A 267 8.07 19.95 10.48
N ARG A 268 9.06 20.20 9.61
CA ARG A 268 10.40 19.60 9.74
C ARG A 268 11.09 20.09 11.01
N ALA A 269 10.97 21.36 11.36
CA ALA A 269 11.63 21.94 12.51
C ALA A 269 11.04 21.40 13.82
N GLU A 270 9.72 21.33 13.89
CA GLU A 270 8.93 20.81 15.02
C GLU A 270 9.24 19.33 15.23
N VAL A 271 9.19 18.54 14.16
CA VAL A 271 9.53 17.12 14.22
C VAL A 271 11.00 16.95 14.61
N ALA A 272 11.95 17.68 14.02
CA ALA A 272 13.37 17.60 14.38
C ALA A 272 13.65 17.97 15.84
N ALA A 273 12.89 18.89 16.44
CA ALA A 273 13.02 19.23 17.85
C ALA A 273 12.53 18.10 18.78
N LEU A 274 11.54 17.30 18.33
CA LEU A 274 10.95 16.21 19.11
C LEU A 274 11.62 14.85 18.86
N LEU A 275 12.24 14.64 17.69
CA LEU A 275 12.86 13.38 17.27
C LEU A 275 13.92 12.82 18.23
N PRO A 276 14.80 13.62 18.87
CA PRO A 276 15.76 13.10 19.84
C PRO A 276 15.10 12.37 21.01
N ALA A 277 13.88 12.80 21.40
CA ALA A 277 13.07 12.17 22.43
C ALA A 277 12.03 11.16 21.88
N GLN A 278 11.78 11.17 20.56
CA GLN A 278 10.70 10.40 19.92
C GLN A 278 11.13 9.85 18.56
N GLN A 279 11.70 8.64 18.51
CA GLN A 279 12.03 7.98 17.24
C GLN A 279 10.86 7.14 16.73
N GLY A 280 9.74 7.80 16.41
CA GLY A 280 8.51 7.19 15.90
C GLY A 280 8.54 7.01 14.38
N GLY A 281 7.82 5.99 13.91
CA GLY A 281 7.54 5.77 12.49
C GLY A 281 6.04 5.61 12.27
N ALA A 282 5.52 6.13 11.15
CA ALA A 282 4.13 5.96 10.76
C ALA A 282 4.00 5.47 9.33
N ILE A 283 3.03 4.61 9.08
CA ILE A 283 2.56 4.30 7.73
C ILE A 283 1.06 4.61 7.64
N VAL A 284 0.68 5.25 6.53
CA VAL A 284 -0.71 5.63 6.28
C VAL A 284 -1.23 4.81 5.13
N VAL A 285 -2.38 4.17 5.35
CA VAL A 285 -3.07 3.33 4.36
C VAL A 285 -4.55 3.67 4.35
N GLU A 286 -5.19 3.56 3.19
CA GLU A 286 -6.62 3.79 3.04
C GLU A 286 -7.37 2.47 2.97
N GLY A 287 -8.58 2.43 3.52
CA GLY A 287 -9.43 1.25 3.55
C GLY A 287 -10.91 1.57 3.59
N THR A 288 -11.71 0.67 3.04
CA THR A 288 -13.18 0.77 3.06
C THR A 288 -13.73 -0.28 4.02
N SER A 289 -14.54 0.14 5.00
CA SER A 289 -15.32 -0.78 5.82
C SER A 289 -16.56 -1.20 5.03
N ILE A 290 -16.73 -2.52 4.84
CA ILE A 290 -17.89 -3.12 4.17
C ILE A 290 -18.45 -4.20 5.10
N GLY A 291 -19.71 -4.07 5.49
CA GLY A 291 -20.32 -4.99 6.48
C GLY A 291 -19.73 -4.79 7.88
N GLY A 292 -19.32 -3.57 8.19
CA GLY A 292 -18.87 -3.17 9.52
C GLY A 292 -17.42 -3.55 9.87
N LYS A 293 -16.59 -3.97 8.90
CA LYS A 293 -15.24 -4.51 9.18
C LYS A 293 -14.15 -4.02 8.23
N ILE A 294 -12.96 -3.84 8.79
CA ILE A 294 -11.69 -3.73 8.06
C ILE A 294 -10.70 -4.78 8.60
N SER A 295 -10.07 -5.53 7.70
CA SER A 295 -9.00 -6.48 8.01
C SER A 295 -7.66 -5.93 7.52
N ILE A 296 -6.71 -5.76 8.44
CA ILE A 296 -5.34 -5.36 8.15
C ILE A 296 -4.44 -6.57 8.35
N GLU A 297 -3.68 -6.96 7.32
CA GLU A 297 -2.73 -8.06 7.40
C GLU A 297 -1.31 -7.57 7.14
N LEU A 298 -0.36 -8.00 7.95
CA LEU A 298 1.07 -7.67 7.82
C LEU A 298 1.82 -8.93 7.37
N ALA A 299 2.64 -8.80 6.33
CA ALA A 299 3.32 -9.94 5.72
C ALA A 299 4.76 -9.63 5.29
N GLY A 300 5.51 -10.68 4.91
CA GLY A 300 6.87 -10.53 4.37
C GLY A 300 7.97 -10.31 5.40
N PHE A 301 7.77 -10.78 6.64
CA PHE A 301 8.77 -10.73 7.69
C PHE A 301 9.81 -11.86 7.51
N ASN A 302 11.01 -11.53 7.02
CA ASN A 302 12.11 -12.48 6.81
C ASN A 302 13.05 -12.46 8.02
N LYS A 303 12.82 -13.36 9.00
CA LYS A 303 13.53 -13.39 10.31
C LYS A 303 13.36 -12.10 11.14
N THR A 304 12.37 -11.28 10.80
CA THR A 304 11.94 -10.11 11.56
C THR A 304 10.55 -10.39 12.13
N GLN A 305 10.05 -9.49 12.96
CA GLN A 305 8.68 -9.49 13.45
C GLN A 305 8.09 -8.09 13.27
N SER A 306 6.76 -8.00 13.30
CA SER A 306 6.13 -6.70 13.40
C SER A 306 6.44 -6.07 14.75
N TYR A 307 6.34 -4.76 14.82
CA TYR A 307 6.31 -4.03 16.07
C TYR A 307 5.46 -2.78 15.90
N LEU A 308 4.29 -2.75 16.53
CA LEU A 308 3.36 -1.63 16.44
C LEU A 308 3.13 -1.04 17.83
N THR A 309 3.14 0.29 17.91
CA THR A 309 2.94 1.01 19.18
C THR A 309 1.54 1.62 19.26
N GLY A 310 0.92 1.95 18.12
CA GLY A 310 -0.48 2.35 18.11
C GLY A 310 -1.11 2.35 16.74
N LEU A 311 -2.40 2.66 16.72
CA LEU A 311 -3.23 2.72 15.52
C LEU A 311 -4.27 3.82 15.67
N ILE A 312 -4.42 4.67 14.65
CA ILE A 312 -5.50 5.66 14.55
C ILE A 312 -6.30 5.38 13.28
N VAL A 313 -7.61 5.52 13.38
CA VAL A 313 -8.54 5.48 12.24
C VAL A 313 -9.35 6.75 12.22
N GLU A 314 -9.34 7.44 11.09
CA GLU A 314 -10.10 8.66 10.84
C GLU A 314 -10.92 8.49 9.56
N ARG A 315 -12.01 9.24 9.43
CA ARG A 315 -12.77 9.25 8.17
C ARG A 315 -11.96 9.93 7.09
N LEU A 316 -11.95 9.36 5.88
CA LEU A 316 -11.11 9.87 4.79
C LEU A 316 -11.46 11.32 4.40
N LYS A 317 -12.74 11.70 4.48
CA LYS A 317 -13.27 13.02 4.10
C LYS A 317 -13.13 14.08 5.19
N GLU A 318 -12.72 13.69 6.41
CA GLU A 318 -12.53 14.62 7.52
C GLU A 318 -11.06 15.06 7.61
N PRO A 319 -10.80 16.27 8.16
CA PRO A 319 -9.45 16.71 8.48
C PRO A 319 -8.75 15.67 9.37
N SER A 320 -7.47 15.41 9.10
CA SER A 320 -6.62 14.53 9.88
C SER A 320 -5.97 15.24 11.05
N ASP A 321 -5.68 14.51 12.12
CA ASP A 321 -4.77 14.97 13.19
C ASP A 321 -3.30 14.87 12.74
N LEU A 322 -3.06 14.11 11.66
CA LEU A 322 -1.75 13.90 11.08
C LEU A 322 -1.39 15.03 10.12
N VAL A 323 -0.53 15.92 10.58
CA VAL A 323 0.08 16.97 9.76
C VAL A 323 1.24 16.36 8.98
N LEU A 324 1.26 16.57 7.66
CA LEU A 324 2.28 16.04 6.77
C LEU A 324 3.18 17.15 6.22
N SER A 325 4.47 16.89 6.12
CA SER A 325 5.34 17.70 5.27
C SER A 325 4.93 17.57 3.80
N ASP A 326 5.25 18.55 2.95
CA ASP A 326 4.97 18.48 1.50
C ASP A 326 5.56 17.22 0.85
N SER A 327 6.78 16.86 1.27
CA SER A 327 7.46 15.64 0.81
C SER A 327 6.85 14.35 1.37
N ALA A 328 6.12 14.40 2.50
CA ALA A 328 5.40 13.25 3.04
C ALA A 328 4.09 13.05 2.25
N ARG A 329 3.38 14.15 1.99
CA ARG A 329 2.14 14.15 1.21
C ARG A 329 2.30 13.56 -0.18
N SER A 330 3.39 13.89 -0.89
CA SER A 330 3.63 13.35 -2.24
C SER A 330 3.89 11.84 -2.27
N LEU A 331 4.17 11.22 -1.12
CA LEU A 331 4.39 9.78 -0.99
C LEU A 331 3.08 9.00 -0.73
N ILE A 332 1.98 9.70 -0.43
CA ILE A 332 0.66 9.09 -0.25
C ILE A 332 -0.06 9.10 -1.59
N ILE A 333 -0.30 7.91 -2.13
CA ILE A 333 -1.12 7.71 -3.32
C ILE A 333 -2.53 7.29 -2.85
N PRO A 334 -3.56 8.13 -3.05
CA PRO A 334 -4.92 7.77 -2.68
C PRO A 334 -5.41 6.55 -3.45
N LEU A 335 -6.31 5.78 -2.83
CA LEU A 335 -6.88 4.59 -3.41
C LEU A 335 -7.55 4.87 -4.77
N GLU A 336 -8.35 5.93 -4.85
CA GLU A 336 -9.04 6.34 -6.09
C GLU A 336 -8.07 6.62 -7.24
N LEU A 337 -6.99 7.38 -6.95
CA LEU A 337 -5.97 7.69 -7.94
C LEU A 337 -5.25 6.42 -8.40
N ARG A 338 -4.90 5.54 -7.45
CA ARG A 338 -4.29 4.25 -7.76
C ARG A 338 -5.18 3.41 -8.68
N LEU A 339 -6.46 3.29 -8.35
CA LEU A 339 -7.44 2.53 -9.14
C LEU A 339 -7.63 3.12 -10.54
N ALA A 340 -7.68 4.46 -10.67
CA ALA A 340 -7.76 5.13 -11.96
C ALA A 340 -6.52 4.86 -12.83
N LEU A 341 -5.33 4.95 -12.24
CA LEU A 341 -4.04 4.69 -12.91
C LEU A 341 -3.89 3.22 -13.31
N GLU A 342 -4.32 2.29 -12.46
CA GLU A 342 -4.34 0.86 -12.78
C GLU A 342 -5.33 0.55 -13.92
N THR A 343 -6.50 1.20 -13.91
CA THR A 343 -7.49 1.09 -14.99
C THR A 343 -6.91 1.52 -16.34
N GLU A 344 -6.13 2.60 -16.38
CA GLU A 344 -5.46 3.04 -17.61
C GLU A 344 -4.52 1.96 -18.19
N ILE A 345 -3.72 1.32 -17.33
CA ILE A 345 -2.83 0.22 -17.74
C ILE A 345 -3.66 -0.96 -18.27
N LEU A 346 -4.75 -1.32 -17.57
CA LEU A 346 -5.60 -2.45 -17.94
C LEU A 346 -6.34 -2.22 -19.26
N LEU A 347 -6.78 -0.99 -19.56
CA LEU A 347 -7.41 -0.65 -20.84
C LEU A 347 -6.43 -0.85 -22.01
N VAL A 348 -5.19 -0.38 -21.86
CA VAL A 348 -4.14 -0.59 -22.88
C VAL A 348 -3.78 -2.08 -23.01
N ALA A 349 -3.70 -2.81 -21.90
CA ALA A 349 -3.47 -4.25 -21.92
C ALA A 349 -4.58 -4.98 -22.69
N ALA A 350 -5.85 -4.64 -22.41
CA ALA A 350 -7.02 -5.23 -23.06
C ALA A 350 -7.03 -4.97 -24.57
N GLU A 351 -6.73 -3.74 -25.00
CA GLU A 351 -6.59 -3.37 -26.42
C GLU A 351 -5.57 -4.27 -27.14
N ILE A 352 -4.40 -4.48 -26.54
CA ILE A 352 -3.32 -5.25 -27.16
C ILE A 352 -3.64 -6.74 -27.26
N VAL A 353 -4.29 -7.31 -26.25
CA VAL A 353 -4.62 -8.75 -26.22
C VAL A 353 -5.95 -9.07 -26.89
N GLN A 354 -6.71 -8.07 -27.32
CA GLN A 354 -8.01 -8.28 -27.97
C GLN A 354 -7.88 -9.18 -29.22
N GLY A 355 -8.75 -10.19 -29.29
CA GLY A 355 -8.77 -11.17 -30.38
C GLY A 355 -7.73 -12.29 -30.23
N ILE A 356 -7.03 -12.38 -29.10
CA ILE A 356 -6.32 -13.59 -28.71
C ILE A 356 -7.33 -14.51 -28.01
N ALA A 357 -7.73 -15.60 -28.67
CA ALA A 357 -8.59 -16.59 -28.04
C ALA A 357 -7.82 -17.24 -26.88
N PRO A 358 -8.37 -17.26 -25.64
CA PRO A 358 -7.81 -18.10 -24.60
C PRO A 358 -7.91 -19.54 -25.12
N ALA A 359 -6.79 -20.25 -25.16
CA ALA A 359 -6.80 -21.67 -25.50
C ALA A 359 -7.67 -22.39 -24.46
N ALA A 360 -8.90 -22.72 -24.83
CA ALA A 360 -9.78 -23.48 -23.96
C ALA A 360 -9.09 -24.81 -23.64
N GLY A 361 -8.75 -25.03 -22.37
CA GLY A 361 -8.34 -26.33 -21.85
C GLY A 361 -6.89 -26.77 -22.02
N LEU A 362 -5.95 -25.92 -22.45
CA LEU A 362 -4.53 -26.26 -22.40
C LEU A 362 -3.94 -25.82 -21.06
N ALA A 363 -3.65 -26.79 -20.19
CA ALA A 363 -2.87 -26.58 -18.98
C ALA A 363 -1.58 -25.83 -19.32
N ILE A 364 -1.27 -24.80 -18.52
CA ILE A 364 -0.01 -24.06 -18.64
C ILE A 364 1.12 -25.06 -18.36
N PRO A 365 2.08 -25.27 -19.27
CA PRO A 365 3.23 -26.12 -19.00
C PRO A 365 4.03 -25.49 -17.85
N GLY A 366 4.00 -26.12 -16.68
CA GLY A 366 4.60 -25.59 -15.44
C GLY A 366 3.96 -26.07 -14.15
N ASP A 367 2.78 -26.69 -14.20
CA ASP A 367 2.22 -27.45 -13.08
C ASP A 367 2.81 -28.87 -13.06
N ASP A 368 4.11 -28.97 -12.78
CA ASP A 368 4.68 -30.25 -12.34
C ASP A 368 4.16 -30.51 -10.92
N VAL A 369 3.06 -31.27 -10.87
CA VAL A 369 2.56 -31.90 -9.66
C VAL A 369 3.65 -32.84 -9.16
N VAL A 370 4.31 -32.45 -8.07
CA VAL A 370 5.11 -33.39 -7.27
C VAL A 370 4.15 -34.40 -6.68
N THR A 371 4.08 -35.59 -7.30
CA THR A 371 3.47 -36.76 -6.69
C THR A 371 4.36 -37.21 -5.52
N PRO A 372 3.84 -37.34 -4.29
CA PRO A 372 4.60 -37.94 -3.22
C PRO A 372 4.74 -39.44 -3.47
N ASN A 373 5.99 -39.94 -3.46
CA ASN A 373 6.27 -41.32 -3.11
C ASN A 373 6.30 -41.46 -1.60
#